data_AF-A0A482X001-F1
#
_entry.id   AF-A0A482X001-F1
#
_cell.length_a   1.000
_cell.length_b   1.000
_cell.length_c   1.000
_cell.angle_alpha   90.00
_cell.angle_beta   90.00
_cell.angle_gamma   90.00
#
_symmetry.space_group_name_H-M   'P 1'
#
loop_
_entity.id
_entity.type
_entity.pdbx_description
1 polymer ?
#
loop_
_entity_poly.entity_id
_entity_poly.type
_entity_poly.pdbx_seq_one_letter_code
_entity_poly.pdbx_strand_id
1 'polypeptide(L)' 'MKAILSLYLHQILNYDTNTSTIIYHIFIMVSYFFPLFGAILADSFIGKFKTIFYLSIIYALGNALLAFASTPYFGLPMR' A
#
# COMPACT_ATOMS: atom_id res chain seq x y z
N MET A 1 -7.60 5.46 0.45
CA MET A 1 -7.31 4.01 0.59
C MET A 1 -7.23 3.50 2.03
N LYS A 2 -7.24 4.36 3.06
CA LYS A 2 -7.17 3.93 4.47
C LYS A 2 -8.34 3.03 4.92
N ALA A 3 -9.57 3.39 4.56
CA ALA A 3 -10.76 2.63 4.93
C ALA A 3 -10.80 1.25 4.26
N ILE A 4 -10.35 1.14 3.01
CA ILE A 4 -10.36 -0.11 2.24
C ILE A 4 -9.47 -1.17 2.90
N LEU A 5 -8.29 -0.77 3.40
CA LEU A 5 -7.39 -1.70 4.09
C LEU A 5 -8.00 -2.23 5.40
N SER A 6 -8.57 -1.35 6.23
CA SER A 6 -9.22 -1.76 7.49
C SER A 6 -10.41 -2.69 7.22
N LEU A 7 -11.22 -2.35 6.22
CA LEU A 7 -12.36 -3.16 5.79
C LEU A 7 -11.91 -4.53 5.26
N TYR A 8 -10.82 -4.59 4.49
CA TYR A 8 -10.25 -5.85 3.98
C TYR A 8 -9.76 -6.77 5.11
N LEU A 9 -9.01 -6.22 6.08
CA LEU A 9 -8.47 -7.00 7.20
C LEU A 9 -9.59 -7.61 8.06
N HIS A 10 -10.66 -6.85 8.29
CA HIS A 10 -11.78 -7.30 9.11
C HIS A 10 -12.77 -8.21 8.35
N GLN A 11 -13.17 -7.83 7.13
CA GLN A 11 -14.24 -8.52 6.40
C GLN A 11 -13.76 -9.73 5.60
N ILE A 12 -12.56 -9.67 5.02
CA ILE A 12 -12.05 -10.72 4.14
C ILE A 12 -11.06 -11.62 4.90
N LEU A 13 -10.16 -11.01 5.67
CA LEU A 13 -9.12 -11.75 6.39
C LEU A 13 -9.53 -12.20 7.81
N ASN A 14 -10.74 -11.82 8.26
CA ASN A 14 -11.34 -12.21 9.55
C ASN A 14 -10.43 -11.95 10.77
N TYR A 15 -9.63 -10.88 10.74
CA TYR A 15 -8.83 -10.47 11.90
C TYR A 15 -9.67 -9.75 12.95
N ASP A 16 -9.34 -9.97 14.23
CA ASP A 16 -9.94 -9.25 15.35
C ASP A 16 -9.74 -7.73 15.21
N THR A 17 -10.70 -6.95 15.71
CA THR A 17 -10.70 -5.49 15.63
C THR A 17 -9.42 -4.88 16.19
N ASN A 18 -8.87 -5.46 17.27
CA ASN A 18 -7.63 -4.98 17.87
C ASN A 18 -6.44 -5.23 16.94
N THR A 19 -6.33 -6.44 16.38
CA THR A 19 -5.24 -6.81 15.45
C THR A 19 -5.28 -6.01 14.15
N SER A 20 -6.47 -5.80 13.57
CA SER A 20 -6.65 -4.99 12.37
C SER A 20 -6.22 -3.53 12.59
N THR A 21 -6.52 -2.99 13.77
CA THR A 21 -6.12 -1.62 14.15
C THR A 21 -4.61 -1.49 14.31
N ILE A 22 -3.96 -2.48 14.93
CA ILE A 22 -2.49 -2.51 15.06
C ILE A 22 -1.82 -2.55 13.68
N ILE A 23 -2.24 -3.46 12.81
CA ILE A 23 -1.69 -3.60 11.46
C ILE A 23 -1.90 -2.31 10.66
N TYR A 24 -3.09 -1.72 10.76
CA TYR A 24 -3.42 -0.45 10.11
C TYR A 24 -2.52 0.70 10.58
N HIS A 25 -2.29 0.83 11.89
CA HIS A 25 -1.40 1.87 12.42
C HIS A 25 0.04 1.66 11.99
N ILE A 26 0.55 0.42 12.02
CA ILE A 26 1.90 0.11 11.55
C ILE A 26 2.04 0.46 10.06
N PHE A 27 1.07 0.07 9.23
CA PHE A 27 1.06 0.40 7.81
C PHE A 27 1.11 1.91 7.57
N ILE A 28 0.32 2.68 8.33
CA ILE A 28 0.30 4.14 8.23
C ILE A 28 1.63 4.76 8.66
N MET A 29 2.19 4.29 9.78
CA MET A 29 3.49 4.77 10.27
C MET A 29 4.58 4.57 9.22
N VAL A 30 4.64 3.38 8.61
CA VAL A 30 5.59 3.09 7.53
C VAL A 30 5.31 3.96 6.30
N SER A 31 4.04 4.13 5.91
CA SER A 31 3.66 4.95 4.75
C SER A 31 4.04 6.43 4.91
N TYR A 32 4.03 6.96 6.13
CA TYR A 32 4.47 8.34 6.39
C TYR A 32 5.98 8.46 6.60
N PHE A 33 6.64 7.37 7.00
CA PHE A 33 8.10 7.33 7.18
C PHE A 33 8.85 7.09 5.88
N PHE A 34 8.33 6.25 4.98
CA PHE A 34 8.97 5.88 3.71
C PHE A 34 9.33 7.08 2.80
N PRO A 35 8.51 8.15 2.69
CA PRO A 35 8.86 9.36 1.94
C PRO A 35 10.16 10.02 2.41
N LEU A 36 10.54 9.89 3.69
CA LEU A 36 11.79 10.43 4.20
C LEU A 36 13.01 9.80 3.51
N PHE A 37 13.00 8.48 3.32
CA PHE A 37 14.05 7.79 2.56
C PHE A 37 14.03 8.18 1.09
N GLY A 38 12.84 8.30 0.50
CA GLY A 38 12.69 8.75 -0.88
C GLY A 38 13.26 10.15 -1.11
N ALA A 39 13.09 11.06 -0.15
CA ALA A 39 13.66 12.40 -0.18
C ALA A 39 15.19 12.39 -0.08
N ILE A 40 15.75 11.64 0.87
CA ILE A 40 17.22 11.49 1.01
C ILE A 40 17.84 10.94 -0.28
N LEU A 41 17.19 9.95 -0.91
CA LEU A 41 17.64 9.38 -2.18
C LEU A 41 17.55 10.37 -3.34
N ALA A 42 16.49 11.18 -3.38
CA ALA A 42 16.31 12.23 -4.38
C ALA A 42 17.39 13.33 -4.30
N ASP A 43 17.77 13.70 -3.08
CA ASP A 43 18.69 14.79 -2.80
C ASP A 43 20.16 14.36 -2.94
N SER A 44 20.52 13.11 -2.59
CA SER A 44 21.91 12.67 -2.57
C SER A 44 22.43 12.01 -3.84
N PHE A 45 21.60 11.28 -4.62
CA PHE A 45 22.13 10.37 -5.65
C PHE A 45 21.60 10.55 -7.07
N ILE A 46 20.28 10.69 -7.24
CA ILE A 46 19.63 10.44 -8.54
C ILE A 46 19.04 11.71 -9.17
N GLY A 47 18.86 12.76 -8.36
CA GLY A 47 18.17 13.98 -8.73
C GLY A 47 16.66 13.84 -8.64
N LYS A 48 15.98 14.99 -8.42
CA LYS A 48 14.55 15.07 -8.14
C LYS A 48 13.68 14.41 -9.22
N PHE A 49 13.93 14.69 -10.50
CA PHE A 49 13.07 14.25 -11.60
C PHE A 49 13.06 12.73 -11.79
N LYS A 50 14.25 12.11 -11.78
CA LYS A 50 14.38 10.66 -11.91
C LYS A 50 13.77 9.92 -10.72
N THR A 51 13.95 10.45 -9.51
CA THR A 51 13.37 9.84 -8.30
C THR A 51 11.85 9.85 -8.31
N ILE A 52 11.24 10.98 -8.69
CA ILE A 52 9.78 11.06 -8.84
C ILE A 52 9.31 10.06 -9.90
N PHE A 53 9.98 10.01 -11.06
CA PHE A 53 9.60 9.10 -12.14
C PHE A 53 9.63 7.62 -11.72
N TYR A 54 10.69 7.18 -11.04
CA TYR A 54 10.78 5.80 -10.52
C TYR A 54 9.70 5.50 -9.47
N LEU A 55 9.46 6.41 -8.52
CA LEU A 55 8.42 6.24 -7.51
C LEU A 55 7.02 6.19 -8.15
N SER A 56 6.77 6.96 -9.20
CA SER A 56 5.51 6.91 -9.95
C SER A 56 5.29 5.57 -10.64
N ILE A 57 6.33 4.95 -11.22
CA ILE A 57 6.23 3.61 -11.80
C ILE A 57 5.88 2.58 -10.73
N ILE A 58 6.57 2.61 -9.59
CA ILE A 58 6.32 1.70 -8.46
C ILE A 58 4.87 1.87 -7.96
N TYR A 59 4.40 3.12 -7.86
CA TYR A 59 3.03 3.42 -7.46
C TYR A 59 2.01 2.88 -8.47
N ALA A 60 2.25 3.03 -9.78
CA ALA A 60 1.39 2.49 -10.82
C ALA A 60 1.33 0.96 -10.78
N LEU A 61 2.47 0.29 -10.59
CA LEU A 61 2.54 -1.17 -10.42
C LEU A 61 1.76 -1.64 -9.18
N GLY A 62 1.85 -0.91 -8.06
CA GLY A 62 1.08 -1.21 -6.86
C GLY A 62 -0.44 -1.12 -7.10
N ASN A 63 -0.88 -0.11 -7.85
CA ASN A 63 -2.29 0.02 -8.24
C ASN A 63 -2.73 -1.08 -9.21
N ALA A 64 -1.87 -1.47 -10.15
CA ALA A 64 -2.15 -2.58 -11.07
C ALA A 64 -2.29 -3.91 -10.29
N LEU A 65 -1.38 -4.20 -9.37
CA LEU A 65 -1.45 -5.38 -8.51
C LEU A 65 -2.73 -5.40 -7.66
N LEU A 66 -3.10 -4.25 -7.07
CA LEU A 66 -4.33 -4.12 -6.31
C LEU A 66 -5.57 -4.36 -7.18
N ALA A 67 -5.57 -3.83 -8.42
CA ALA A 67 -6.64 -4.05 -9.38
C ALA A 67 -6.77 -5.55 -9.73
N PHE A 68 -5.68 -6.23 -10.04
CA PHE A 68 -5.66 -7.67 -10.29
C PHE A 68 -6.18 -8.48 -9.09
N ALA A 69 -5.71 -8.16 -7.88
CA ALA A 69 -6.18 -8.79 -6.64
C ALA A 69 -7.68 -8.55 -6.38
N SER A 70 -8.23 -7.44 -6.89
CA SER A 70 -9.65 -7.10 -6.76
C SER A 70 -10.53 -7.68 -7.87
N THR A 71 -9.97 -8.27 -8.93
CA THR A 71 -10.78 -8.84 -10.02
C THR A 71 -11.35 -10.21 -9.63
N PRO A 72 -12.68 -10.43 -9.77
CA PRO A 72 -13.36 -11.64 -9.30
C PRO A 72 -13.19 -12.86 -10.22
N TYR A 73 -12.27 -12.85 -11.18
CA TYR A 73 -12.07 -13.97 -12.12
C TYR A 73 -11.26 -15.14 -11.53
N PHE A 74 -10.86 -15.06 -10.26
CA PHE A 74 -10.20 -16.15 -9.55
C PHE A 74 -11.12 -16.80 -8.50
N GLY A 75 -12.32 -17.27 -8.91
CA GLY A 75 -13.04 -18.41 -8.29
C GLY A 75 -13.15 -18.52 -6.76
N LEU A 76 -12.98 -17.45 -5.98
CA LEU A 76 -13.14 -17.48 -4.54
C LEU A 76 -14.58 -17.08 -4.21
N PRO A 77 -15.31 -17.90 -3.43
CA PRO A 77 -16.69 -17.61 -3.09
C PRO A 77 -16.75 -16.26 -2.35
N MET A 78 -17.56 -15.34 -2.86
CA MET A 78 -18.00 -14.18 -2.08
C MET A 78 -18.79 -14.71 -0.90
N ARG A 79 -18.15 -14.84 0.25
CA ARG A 79 -18.75 -15.12 1.55
C ARG A 79 -18.26 -14.08 2.54
#